data_AF-A0A212C643-F1
#
_entry.id   AF-A0A212C643-F1
#
_cell.length_a   1.000
_cell.length_b   1.000
_cell.length_c   1.000
_cell.angle_alpha   90.00
_cell.angle_beta   90.00
_cell.angle_gamma   90.00
#
_symmetry.space_group_name_H-M   'P 1'
#
loop_
_entity.id
_entity.type
_entity.pdbx_description
1 polymer ?
#
loop_
_entity_poly.entity_id
_entity_poly.type
_entity_poly.pdbx_seq_one_letter_code
_entity_poly.pdbx_strand_id
1 'polypeptide(L)'
;MAFCISLTDYGLLTTPQLHYMVFCRNSKGQYGKATVEGYYQKLSLAFVELTKQAFCSGDDHRTLKVDCANGIGALKLAEMKHYFSQGLSVQLFNDGTKGKLNHLCGADFVKSHQKPPQ
;
A
#
# COMPACT_ATOMS: atom_id res chain seq x y z
N MET A 1 -15.93 -34.86 9.69
CA MET A 1 -15.34 -34.90 8.34
C MET A 1 -14.45 -33.68 8.17
N ALA A 2 -13.19 -33.86 7.78
CA ALA A 2 -12.35 -32.76 7.29
C ALA A 2 -12.42 -32.76 5.76
N PHE A 3 -12.72 -31.62 5.14
CA PHE A 3 -12.68 -31.48 3.69
C PHE A 3 -11.22 -31.39 3.22
N CYS A 4 -10.89 -32.02 2.09
CA CYS A 4 -9.58 -31.88 1.45
C CYS A 4 -9.54 -30.55 0.68
N ILE A 5 -9.21 -29.47 1.37
CA ILE A 5 -9.14 -28.12 0.82
C ILE A 5 -7.68 -27.70 0.68
N SER A 6 -7.32 -27.08 -0.44
CA SER A 6 -6.03 -26.39 -0.60
C SER A 6 -6.15 -24.97 -0.06
N LEU A 7 -5.31 -24.62 0.92
CA LEU A 7 -5.25 -23.29 1.53
C LEU A 7 -3.88 -22.67 1.25
N THR A 8 -3.86 -21.37 0.96
CA THR A 8 -2.63 -20.59 0.87
C THR A 8 -2.64 -19.53 1.97
N ASP A 9 -1.68 -19.61 2.88
CA ASP A 9 -1.39 -18.54 3.82
C ASP A 9 -0.43 -17.53 3.17
N TYR A 10 -0.85 -16.26 3.14
CA TYR A 10 -0.06 -15.16 2.61
C TYR A 10 0.61 -14.32 3.71
N GLY A 11 0.39 -14.67 4.98
CA GLY A 11 0.84 -13.91 6.13
C GLY A 11 0.22 -12.52 6.18
N LEU A 12 1.03 -11.53 6.53
CA LEU A 12 0.58 -10.16 6.72
C LEU A 12 0.33 -9.48 5.37
N LEU A 13 -0.90 -9.02 5.15
CA LEU A 13 -1.33 -8.28 3.97
C LEU A 13 -2.25 -7.12 4.36
N THR A 14 -2.32 -6.09 3.51
CA THR A 14 -3.47 -5.20 3.52
C THR A 14 -4.69 -5.91 2.91
N THR A 15 -5.91 -5.48 3.25
CA THR A 15 -7.13 -6.01 2.63
C THR A 15 -7.10 -5.91 1.09
N PRO A 16 -6.70 -4.78 0.47
CA PRO A 16 -6.55 -4.71 -0.99
C PRO A 16 -5.54 -5.70 -1.58
N GLN A 17 -4.43 -5.98 -0.88
CA GLN A 17 -3.45 -6.98 -1.33
C GLN A 17 -4.06 -8.38 -1.37
N LEU A 18 -4.85 -8.77 -0.36
CA LEU A 18 -5.54 -10.06 -0.36
C LEU A 18 -6.54 -10.16 -1.52
N HIS A 19 -7.35 -9.12 -1.74
CA HIS A 19 -8.26 -9.07 -2.88
C HIS A 19 -7.52 -9.22 -4.22
N TYR A 20 -6.36 -8.55 -4.36
CA TYR A 20 -5.51 -8.71 -5.53
C TYR A 20 -5.03 -10.16 -5.71
N MET A 21 -4.53 -10.82 -4.66
CA MET A 21 -4.05 -12.21 -4.76
C MET A 21 -5.15 -13.17 -5.21
N VAL A 22 -6.34 -13.05 -4.61
CA VAL A 22 -7.51 -13.87 -4.95
C VAL A 22 -7.88 -13.68 -6.41
N PHE A 23 -7.94 -12.43 -6.88
CA PHE A 23 -8.31 -12.14 -8.25
C PHE A 23 -7.25 -12.61 -9.26
N CYS A 24 -5.96 -12.44 -8.97
CA CYS A 24 -4.88 -12.97 -9.80
C CYS A 24 -4.94 -14.50 -9.92
N ARG A 25 -5.23 -15.23 -8.83
CA ARG A 25 -5.41 -16.69 -8.89
C ARG A 25 -6.62 -17.09 -9.72
N ASN A 26 -7.77 -16.46 -9.48
CA ASN A 26 -9.02 -16.80 -10.18
C ASN A 26 -8.99 -16.43 -11.67
N SER A 27 -8.18 -15.43 -12.05
CA SER A 27 -7.91 -15.08 -13.44
C SER A 27 -6.78 -15.90 -14.07
N LYS A 28 -6.29 -16.95 -13.41
CA LYS A 28 -5.17 -17.80 -13.88
C LYS A 28 -3.92 -16.98 -14.26
N GLY A 29 -3.65 -15.91 -13.51
CA GLY A 29 -2.53 -15.01 -13.73
C GLY A 29 -2.75 -13.93 -14.81
N GLN A 30 -3.89 -13.92 -15.52
CA GLN A 30 -4.14 -12.92 -16.57
C GLN A 30 -4.20 -11.49 -16.03
N TYR A 31 -4.69 -11.29 -14.80
CA TYR A 31 -4.69 -9.96 -14.19
C TYR A 31 -3.30 -9.55 -13.67
N GLY A 32 -2.45 -10.50 -13.31
CA GLY A 32 -1.15 -10.25 -12.71
C GLY A 32 -0.65 -11.42 -11.87
N LYS A 33 0.56 -11.27 -11.30
CA LYS A 33 1.19 -12.29 -10.46
C LYS A 33 0.63 -12.23 -9.04
N ALA A 34 0.02 -13.32 -8.56
CA ALA A 34 -0.60 -13.44 -7.22
C ALA A 34 0.42 -13.46 -6.06
N THR A 35 1.23 -12.41 -5.96
CA THR A 35 2.29 -12.17 -4.97
C THR A 35 2.29 -10.70 -4.54
N VAL A 36 2.81 -10.43 -3.35
CA VAL A 36 2.96 -9.06 -2.81
C VAL A 36 3.79 -8.18 -3.75
N GLU A 37 4.89 -8.72 -4.27
CA GLU A 37 5.72 -8.03 -5.27
C GLU A 37 4.94 -7.70 -6.56
N GLY A 38 4.12 -8.62 -7.05
CA GLY A 38 3.26 -8.40 -8.23
C GLY A 38 2.24 -7.27 -8.02
N TYR A 39 1.71 -7.13 -6.80
CA TYR A 39 0.88 -6.00 -6.41
C TYR A 39 1.66 -4.67 -6.46
N TYR A 40 2.87 -4.65 -5.88
CA TYR A 40 3.73 -3.46 -5.89
C TYR A 40 4.07 -3.02 -7.30
N GLN A 41 4.64 -3.92 -8.11
CA GLN A 41 5.04 -3.65 -9.48
C GLN A 41 3.86 -3.15 -10.33
N LYS A 42 2.71 -3.83 -10.26
CA LYS A 42 1.55 -3.46 -11.09
C LYS A 42 1.09 -2.02 -10.81
N LEU A 43 0.93 -1.66 -9.53
CA LEU A 43 0.43 -0.34 -9.17
C LEU A 43 1.48 0.76 -9.35
N SER A 44 2.74 0.49 -8.99
CA SER A 44 3.81 1.48 -9.12
C SER A 44 4.12 1.80 -10.58
N LEU A 45 4.18 0.78 -11.46
CA LEU A 45 4.43 0.99 -12.89
C LEU A 45 3.31 1.81 -13.52
N ALA A 46 2.05 1.48 -13.23
CA ALA A 46 0.90 2.24 -13.71
C ALA A 46 0.93 3.69 -13.21
N PHE A 47 1.27 3.90 -11.94
CA PHE A 47 1.40 5.24 -11.36
C PHE A 47 2.50 6.04 -12.06
N VAL A 48 3.72 5.48 -12.20
CA VAL A 48 4.85 6.15 -12.85
C VAL A 48 4.48 6.51 -14.28
N GLU A 49 3.91 5.58 -15.06
CA GLU A 49 3.49 5.84 -16.44
C GLU A 49 2.50 7.01 -16.54
N LEU A 50 1.46 7.01 -15.70
CA LEU A 50 0.43 8.05 -15.68
C LEU A 50 1.01 9.43 -15.32
N THR A 51 2.06 9.45 -14.51
CA THR A 51 2.60 10.68 -13.92
C THR A 51 3.82 11.23 -14.66
N LYS A 52 4.40 10.50 -15.63
CA LYS A 52 5.54 10.93 -16.45
C LYS A 52 5.42 12.37 -16.95
N GLN A 53 4.28 12.73 -17.55
CA GLN A 53 4.07 14.06 -18.13
C GLN A 53 3.95 15.17 -17.08
N ALA A 54 3.47 14.83 -15.88
CA ALA A 54 3.30 15.78 -14.78
C ALA A 54 4.62 16.08 -14.05
N PHE A 55 5.66 15.27 -14.24
CA PHE A 55 6.98 15.46 -13.64
C PHE A 55 7.95 16.28 -14.50
N CYS A 56 7.63 16.54 -15.78
CA CYS A 56 8.49 17.31 -16.69
C CYS A 56 8.57 18.82 -16.38
N SER A 57 7.86 19.33 -15.36
CA SER A 57 7.72 20.77 -15.08
C SER A 57 8.78 21.35 -14.11
N GLY A 58 9.87 20.63 -13.83
CA GLY A 58 11.04 21.18 -13.12
C GLY A 58 10.99 21.14 -11.59
N ASP A 59 10.01 20.46 -11.00
CA ASP A 59 9.92 20.27 -9.55
C ASP A 59 10.22 18.80 -9.23
N ASP A 60 11.51 18.47 -9.15
CA ASP A 60 12.05 17.11 -9.27
C ASP A 60 11.72 16.17 -8.09
N HIS A 61 11.13 16.66 -6.99
CA HIS A 61 10.87 15.83 -5.81
C HIS A 61 9.60 16.21 -5.06
N ARG A 62 8.46 15.61 -5.45
CA ARG A 62 7.23 15.69 -4.66
C ARG A 62 7.34 14.81 -3.43
N THR A 63 7.06 15.37 -2.25
CA THR A 63 7.03 14.62 -0.99
C THR A 63 5.59 14.40 -0.54
N LEU A 64 5.21 13.13 -0.36
CA LEU A 64 3.95 12.72 0.25
C LEU A 64 4.20 12.21 1.66
N LYS A 65 3.57 12.85 2.65
CA LYS A 65 3.56 12.40 4.05
C LYS A 65 2.31 11.57 4.29
N VAL A 66 2.47 10.34 4.76
CA VAL A 66 1.38 9.38 4.93
C VAL A 66 1.27 8.96 6.40
N ASP A 67 0.15 9.27 7.02
CA ASP A 67 -0.27 8.67 8.29
C ASP A 67 -0.75 7.23 8.05
N CYS A 68 0.00 6.27 8.57
CA CYS A 68 -0.27 4.84 8.37
C CYS A 68 -1.09 4.21 9.51
N ALA A 69 -1.62 5.03 10.43
CA ALA A 69 -2.51 4.64 11.50
C ALA A 69 -1.98 3.55 12.45
N ASN A 70 -0.66 3.36 12.48
CA ASN A 70 0.04 2.25 13.16
C ASN A 70 -0.44 0.86 12.70
N GLY A 71 -0.97 0.75 11.48
CA GLY A 71 -1.51 -0.47 10.91
C GLY A 71 -0.61 -1.13 9.87
N ILE A 72 -1.08 -2.26 9.32
CA ILE A 72 -0.33 -3.07 8.35
C ILE A 72 0.06 -2.29 7.08
N GLY A 73 -0.68 -1.23 6.75
CA GLY A 73 -0.34 -0.33 5.65
C GLY A 73 1.05 0.30 5.78
N ALA A 74 1.54 0.55 6.99
CA ALA A 74 2.87 1.09 7.24
C ALA A 74 3.97 0.17 6.70
N LEU A 75 3.94 -1.09 7.11
CA LEU A 75 4.89 -2.12 6.68
C LEU A 75 4.86 -2.28 5.15
N LYS A 76 3.65 -2.36 4.58
CA LYS A 76 3.47 -2.63 3.15
C LYS A 76 3.82 -1.43 2.27
N LEU A 77 3.55 -0.22 2.72
CA LEU A 77 3.98 0.98 2.01
C LEU A 77 5.50 1.20 2.15
N ALA A 78 6.11 0.81 3.27
CA ALA A 78 7.56 0.84 3.43
C ALA A 78 8.26 -0.10 2.44
N GLU A 79 7.72 -1.29 2.22
CA GLU A 79 8.19 -2.23 1.18
C GLU A 79 7.97 -1.64 -0.23
N MET A 80 6.79 -1.06 -0.50
CA MET A 80 6.40 -0.57 -1.82
C MET A 80 7.09 0.75 -2.23
N LYS A 81 7.49 1.61 -1.28
CA LYS A 81 7.89 2.99 -1.61
C LYS A 81 9.07 3.07 -2.58
N HIS A 82 9.95 2.07 -2.56
CA HIS A 82 11.12 1.99 -3.45
C HIS A 82 10.75 1.88 -4.93
N TYR A 83 9.53 1.42 -5.24
CA TYR A 83 9.03 1.34 -6.60
C TYR A 83 8.55 2.69 -7.16
N PHE A 84 8.47 3.75 -6.34
CA PHE A 84 8.11 5.11 -6.75
C PHE A 84 9.32 6.04 -6.93
N SER A 85 10.54 5.49 -6.93
CA SER A 85 11.80 6.26 -6.82
C SER A 85 12.04 7.31 -7.91
N GLN A 86 11.24 7.32 -8.97
CA GLN A 86 11.22 8.37 -9.99
C GLN A 86 9.97 9.25 -9.78
N GLY A 87 10.14 10.39 -9.10
CA GLY A 87 9.12 11.46 -9.03
C GLY A 87 8.30 11.57 -7.74
N LEU A 88 8.33 10.58 -6.83
CA LEU A 88 7.61 10.67 -5.55
C LEU A 88 8.44 10.15 -4.36
N SER A 89 8.72 11.05 -3.41
CA SER A 89 9.26 10.71 -2.09
C SER A 89 8.12 10.44 -1.12
N VAL A 90 8.08 9.27 -0.50
CA VAL A 90 7.05 8.88 0.47
C VAL A 90 7.64 8.82 1.88
N GLN A 91 7.10 9.64 2.78
CA GLN A 91 7.45 9.67 4.21
C GLN A 91 6.31 9.06 5.02
N LEU A 92 6.63 8.09 5.88
CA LEU A 92 5.66 7.38 6.70
C LEU A 92 5.65 7.92 8.12
N PHE A 93 4.45 8.11 8.67
CA PHE A 93 4.18 8.50 10.05
C PHE A 93 3.20 7.50 10.65
N ASN A 94 3.19 7.38 11.99
CA ASN A 94 2.38 6.38 12.69
C ASN A 94 2.58 4.99 12.06
N ASP A 95 3.82 4.54 12.04
CA ASP A 95 4.26 3.36 11.29
C ASP A 95 4.14 2.04 12.08
N GLY A 96 3.60 2.10 13.30
CA GLY A 96 3.43 0.94 14.18
C GLY A 96 4.63 0.64 15.08
N THR A 97 5.71 1.43 15.03
CA THR A 97 6.89 1.21 15.89
C THR A 97 6.69 1.62 17.34
N LYS A 98 5.89 2.67 17.60
CA LYS A 98 5.67 3.25 18.94
C LYS A 98 4.21 3.52 19.28
N GLY A 99 3.31 3.50 18.29
CA GLY A 99 1.90 3.86 18.44
C GLY A 99 0.97 2.66 18.46
N LYS A 100 -0.27 2.88 18.92
CA LYS A 100 -1.35 1.87 18.88
C LYS A 100 -2.18 2.04 17.61
N LEU A 101 -2.67 0.93 17.07
CA LEU A 101 -3.54 0.89 15.90
C LEU A 101 -4.71 1.87 16.05
N ASN A 102 -4.84 2.80 15.11
CA ASN A 102 -5.89 3.83 15.03
C ASN A 102 -6.01 4.75 16.26
N HIS A 103 -5.01 4.80 17.14
CA HIS A 103 -5.07 5.64 18.32
C HIS A 103 -4.68 7.08 18.01
N LEU A 104 -5.67 7.98 17.98
CA LEU A 104 -5.48 9.42 17.72
C LEU A 104 -4.84 9.71 16.34
N CYS A 105 -4.96 8.77 15.42
CA CYS A 105 -4.41 8.82 14.06
C CYS A 105 -5.30 8.01 13.10
N GLY A 106 -5.02 8.10 11.81
CA GLY A 106 -5.70 7.36 10.75
C GLY A 106 -6.88 8.11 10.14
N ALA A 107 -7.34 7.60 8.99
CA ALA A 107 -8.35 8.26 8.16
C ALA A 107 -9.64 8.56 8.93
N ASP A 108 -10.16 7.59 9.69
CA ASP A 108 -11.40 7.74 10.45
C ASP A 108 -11.26 8.79 11.56
N PHE A 109 -10.12 8.82 12.26
CA PHE A 109 -9.85 9.82 13.28
C PHE A 109 -9.87 11.23 12.68
N VAL A 110 -9.08 11.44 11.62
CA VAL A 110 -8.97 12.73 10.93
C VAL A 110 -10.34 13.16 10.39
N LYS A 111 -11.09 12.24 9.79
CA LYS A 111 -12.41 12.54 9.21
C LYS A 111 -13.44 12.87 10.29
N SER A 112 -13.54 12.10 11.36
CA SER A 112 -14.57 12.32 12.39
C SER A 112 -14.26 13.52 13.29
N HIS A 113 -12.98 13.80 13.55
CA HIS A 113 -12.58 14.90 14.44
C HIS A 113 -12.18 16.18 13.70
N GLN A 114 -12.09 16.15 12.37
CA GLN A 114 -11.74 17.29 11.52
C GLN A 114 -10.44 17.99 11.95
N LYS A 115 -9.43 17.20 12.35
CA LYS A 115 -8.13 17.70 12.83
C LYS A 115 -6.99 16.75 12.42
N PRO A 116 -5.73 17.22 12.35
CA PRO A 116 -4.60 16.35 12.04
C PRO A 116 -4.41 15.25 13.11
N PRO A 117 -3.76 14.13 12.75
CA PRO A 117 -3.37 13.09 13.71
C PRO A 117 -2.38 13.64 14.74
N GLN A 118 -2.25 12.92 15.87
CA GLN A 118 -1.24 13.21 16.88
C GLN A 118 0.19 12.96 16.36
#